data_AF-N1Q7J7-F1
#
_entry.id   AF-N1Q7J7-F1
#
_cell.length_a   1.000
_cell.length_b   1.000
_cell.length_c   1.000
_cell.angle_alpha   90.00
_cell.angle_beta   90.00
_cell.angle_gamma   90.00
#
_symmetry.space_group_name_H-M   'P 1'
#
loop_
_entity.id
_entity.type
_entity.pdbx_description
1 polymer ?
#
loop_
_entity_poly.entity_id
_entity_poly.type
_entity_poly.pdbx_seq_one_letter_code
_entity_poly.pdbx_strand_id
1 'polypeptide(L)'
;MLAAYTPTRMKGSGVVKSLNWKALADKIHPNSATPLTAKESTRLLNALTGSFRKHLDEFHPAPTEENPQSGENGVSKPKTSVSSIHSSAASAQRHMASVLTNPLLVRGAVRLDFGSAKVELQKNPAKDPIDLLEEYDEKGAATVQIAQLCLENVKRAYDSLDSQRRAALLEEMQPGRRTLYWLLRSMRHTVTAYVDNLVFLNLLALFLIREGREETLWQWLKLDLAEEPEQGRTFPSEIKKMSYKYRWKGRLLRNICAVKLGEHDKGTDSISTDDLHAALDFYFAAAELKSTAERNSHLRWLPLGGSGSYLAAVLMNRKKQKYRTDCIDVKRYEKFQELIPLFLLGAPEIYIDVDIARCDLAHPTRPSPDRALQVFKELSTESSMASKLLRIRDSHHSSPEHHLWYFTAARTIYLLRNEGRTHEATWLTEYVYTEFPTLAKYLEKDMSKWRSGQEAWPMSPAKDKENEDREPDKIPFPAFA
;
A
#
# COMPACT_ATOMS: atom_id res chain seq x y z
N MET A 1 -40.64 81.31 49.43
CA MET A 1 -41.03 79.97 49.90
C MET A 1 -40.02 78.98 49.32
N LEU A 2 -38.81 78.83 49.87
CA LEU A 2 -38.40 77.99 51.01
C LEU A 2 -38.90 76.54 50.96
N ALA A 3 -38.04 75.64 50.45
CA ALA A 3 -37.61 74.36 51.07
C ALA A 3 -36.69 73.63 50.05
N ALA A 4 -35.36 73.71 50.16
CA ALA A 4 -34.47 72.97 51.06
C ALA A 4 -34.11 71.55 50.55
N TYR A 5 -32.83 71.44 50.19
CA TYR A 5 -32.07 70.25 49.82
C TYR A 5 -31.57 69.53 51.09
N THR A 6 -31.49 68.20 51.11
CA THR A 6 -30.36 67.39 51.66
C THR A 6 -30.56 65.88 51.44
N PRO A 7 -29.48 65.07 51.45
CA PRO A 7 -29.39 63.77 50.78
C PRO A 7 -29.46 62.56 51.74
N THR A 8 -29.68 61.36 51.19
CA THR A 8 -29.39 60.10 51.89
C THR A 8 -28.58 59.14 51.03
N ARG A 9 -27.75 58.39 51.76
CA ARG A 9 -26.58 57.58 51.38
C ARG A 9 -26.95 56.10 51.54
N MET A 10 -26.33 55.23 50.74
CA MET A 10 -25.79 53.89 51.06
C MET A 10 -26.18 52.73 50.12
N LYS A 11 -25.11 52.17 49.53
CA LYS A 11 -24.70 50.76 49.49
C LYS A 11 -25.55 49.72 48.74
N GLY A 12 -24.82 48.98 47.89
CA GLY A 12 -24.74 47.52 48.05
C GLY A 12 -25.06 46.71 46.80
N SER A 13 -23.99 46.20 46.18
CA SER A 13 -23.98 45.12 45.18
C SER A 13 -24.82 43.91 45.61
N GLY A 14 -25.59 43.36 44.67
CA GLY A 14 -26.44 42.18 44.84
C GLY A 14 -26.34 41.25 43.64
N VAL A 15 -25.27 40.46 43.64
CA VAL A 15 -24.99 39.20 42.94
C VAL A 15 -26.25 38.48 42.41
N VAL A 16 -26.30 38.28 41.08
CA VAL A 16 -27.21 37.34 40.43
C VAL A 16 -26.86 35.93 40.90
N LYS A 17 -27.84 35.32 41.56
CA LYS A 17 -27.80 33.98 42.14
C LYS A 17 -27.56 32.92 41.07
N SER A 18 -26.43 32.21 41.23
CA SER A 18 -26.27 30.77 41.05
C SER A 18 -27.07 30.10 39.92
N LEU A 19 -26.45 30.01 38.74
CA LEU A 19 -26.69 28.91 37.81
C LEU A 19 -26.39 27.58 38.52
N ASN A 20 -27.41 26.75 38.66
CA ASN A 20 -27.38 25.48 39.37
C ASN A 20 -26.48 24.45 38.65
N TRP A 21 -25.17 24.49 38.94
CA TRP A 21 -24.16 23.53 38.47
C TRP A 21 -24.49 22.08 38.86
N LYS A 22 -25.26 21.87 39.94
CA LYS A 22 -25.71 20.54 40.39
C LYS A 22 -26.62 19.85 39.37
N ALA A 23 -27.49 20.61 38.69
CA ALA A 23 -28.38 20.06 37.65
C ALA A 23 -27.62 19.68 36.36
N LEU A 24 -26.44 20.26 36.15
CA LEU A 24 -25.53 19.91 35.05
C LEU A 24 -24.68 18.68 35.42
N ALA A 25 -24.23 18.59 36.67
CA ALA A 25 -23.50 17.44 37.20
C ALA A 25 -24.32 16.14 37.18
N ASP A 26 -25.62 16.22 37.52
CA ASP A 26 -26.51 15.05 37.51
C ASP A 26 -26.80 14.52 36.09
N LYS A 27 -26.65 15.35 35.05
CA LYS A 27 -26.78 14.93 33.64
C LYS A 27 -25.49 14.38 33.04
N ILE A 28 -24.35 14.59 33.69
CA ILE A 28 -23.04 14.09 33.23
C ILE A 28 -22.74 12.68 33.78
N HIS A 29 -23.49 12.21 34.80
CA HIS A 29 -23.28 10.89 35.42
C HIS A 29 -24.58 10.15 35.77
N PRO A 30 -25.28 9.49 34.83
CA PRO A 30 -26.22 8.45 35.19
C PRO A 30 -25.45 7.13 35.36
N ASN A 31 -25.14 6.80 36.60
CA ASN A 31 -24.83 5.46 37.12
C ASN A 31 -23.53 4.76 36.66
N SER A 32 -22.64 4.54 37.64
CA SER A 32 -21.49 3.61 37.67
C SER A 32 -20.22 3.95 36.87
N ALA A 33 -19.29 4.68 37.51
CA ALA A 33 -17.86 4.35 37.60
C ALA A 33 -17.11 5.50 38.31
N THR A 34 -16.59 5.20 39.51
CA THR A 34 -15.50 5.92 40.22
C THR A 34 -15.54 7.46 40.24
N PRO A 35 -15.82 8.11 41.38
CA PRO A 35 -15.74 9.57 41.48
C PRO A 35 -14.31 10.00 41.12
N LEU A 36 -14.17 10.85 40.09
CA LEU A 36 -12.91 11.50 39.78
C LEU A 36 -12.31 12.02 41.08
N THR A 37 -11.09 11.59 41.40
CA THR A 37 -10.46 12.00 42.65
C THR A 37 -10.33 13.53 42.64
N ALA A 38 -10.45 14.18 43.81
CA ALA A 38 -10.38 15.64 43.91
C ALA A 38 -9.11 16.25 43.26
N LYS A 39 -8.06 15.43 43.06
CA LYS A 39 -6.83 15.80 42.34
C LYS A 39 -7.00 15.81 40.82
N GLU A 40 -7.81 14.92 40.25
CA GLU A 40 -8.06 14.86 38.81
C GLU A 40 -9.04 15.95 38.38
N SER A 41 -10.06 16.23 39.18
CA SER A 41 -10.97 17.35 38.91
C SER A 41 -10.24 18.70 38.98
N THR A 42 -9.33 18.88 39.95
CA THR A 42 -8.49 20.08 40.03
C THR A 42 -7.47 20.15 38.90
N ARG A 43 -6.88 19.02 38.47
CA ARG A 43 -5.98 18.99 37.32
C ARG A 43 -6.69 19.34 36.01
N LEU A 44 -7.91 18.83 35.80
CA LEU A 44 -8.73 19.14 34.63
C LEU A 44 -9.19 20.60 34.64
N LEU A 45 -9.56 21.11 35.82
CA LEU A 45 -9.96 22.51 35.97
C LEU A 45 -8.77 23.46 35.77
N ASN A 46 -7.58 23.11 36.25
CA ASN A 46 -6.34 23.86 36.01
C ASN A 46 -5.91 23.82 34.53
N ALA A 47 -6.08 22.68 33.86
CA ALA A 47 -5.79 22.58 32.43
C ALA A 47 -6.75 23.41 31.58
N LEU A 48 -8.05 23.39 31.90
CA LEU A 48 -9.06 24.22 31.23
C LEU A 48 -8.84 25.70 31.49
N THR A 49 -8.60 26.11 32.74
CA THR A 49 -8.36 27.51 33.08
C THR A 49 -7.02 28.01 32.53
N GLY A 50 -5.98 27.18 32.51
CA GLY A 50 -4.69 27.50 31.89
C GLY A 50 -4.81 27.68 30.37
N SER A 51 -5.54 26.79 29.69
CA SER A 51 -5.87 26.94 28.28
C SER A 51 -6.67 28.21 28.01
N PHE A 52 -7.63 28.55 28.88
CA PHE A 52 -8.45 29.76 28.72
C PHE A 52 -7.64 31.03 28.89
N ARG A 53 -6.73 31.08 29.88
CA ARG A 53 -5.83 32.22 30.10
C ARG A 53 -4.87 32.40 28.94
N LYS A 54 -4.24 31.31 28.47
CA LYS A 54 -3.34 31.36 27.31
C LYS A 54 -4.04 31.93 26.07
N HIS A 55 -5.29 31.51 25.84
CA HIS A 55 -6.10 32.01 24.72
C HIS A 55 -6.58 33.46 24.96
N LEU A 56 -6.81 33.89 26.19
CA LEU A 56 -7.14 35.29 26.48
C LEU A 56 -5.92 36.21 26.32
N ASP A 57 -4.75 35.78 26.77
CA ASP A 57 -3.49 36.54 26.65
C ASP A 57 -3.05 36.68 25.18
N GLU A 58 -3.33 35.66 24.36
CA GLU A 58 -3.04 35.65 22.92
C GLU A 58 -3.94 36.63 22.13
N PHE A 59 -5.18 36.87 22.61
CA PHE A 59 -6.13 37.79 21.98
C PHE A 59 -6.19 39.19 22.62
N HIS A 60 -5.61 39.34 23.82
CA HIS A 60 -5.46 40.61 24.52
C HIS A 60 -4.01 40.79 25.00
N PRO A 61 -3.03 40.97 24.10
CA PRO A 61 -1.67 41.28 24.50
C PRO A 61 -1.69 42.55 25.35
N ALA A 62 -1.18 42.47 26.57
CA ALA A 62 -1.06 43.63 27.44
C ALA A 62 -0.22 44.71 26.73
N PRO A 63 -0.62 45.99 26.79
CA PRO A 63 0.15 47.06 26.17
C PRO A 63 1.48 47.15 26.91
N THR A 64 2.56 46.72 26.24
CA THR A 64 3.92 46.90 26.69
C THR A 64 4.17 48.40 26.82
N GLU A 65 4.52 48.87 28.02
CA GLU A 65 4.93 50.26 28.22
C GLU A 65 6.13 50.58 27.31
N GLU A 66 5.91 51.50 26.39
CA GLU A 66 6.89 52.02 25.44
C GLU A 66 7.91 52.89 26.18
N ASN A 67 9.21 52.61 26.01
CA ASN A 67 10.27 53.56 26.32
C ASN A 67 10.78 54.16 24.99
N PRO A 68 10.89 55.50 24.85
CA PRO A 68 10.99 56.14 23.55
C PRO A 68 12.44 56.42 23.18
N GLN A 69 12.80 56.26 21.91
CA GLN A 69 13.71 57.18 21.23
C GLN A 69 13.74 56.98 19.71
N SER A 70 13.46 58.08 19.01
CA SER A 70 13.91 58.44 17.65
C SER A 70 13.27 57.66 16.49
N GLY A 71 12.69 58.26 15.46
CA GLY A 71 12.66 59.64 15.01
C GLY A 71 12.33 59.63 13.52
N GLU A 72 11.18 60.22 13.19
CA GLU A 72 10.83 60.89 11.92
C GLU A 72 10.74 60.16 10.56
N ASN A 73 9.51 60.29 10.03
CA ASN A 73 9.13 60.62 8.65
C ASN A 73 9.01 59.50 7.62
N GLY A 74 7.77 58.98 7.53
CA GLY A 74 7.27 58.21 6.39
C GLY A 74 5.74 58.17 6.38
N VAL A 75 5.12 59.15 5.73
CA VAL A 75 3.68 59.26 5.50
C VAL A 75 3.11 57.96 4.92
N SER A 76 2.32 57.23 5.72
CA SER A 76 1.34 56.28 5.21
C SER A 76 0.19 56.13 6.20
N LYS A 77 -1.01 56.45 5.73
CA LYS A 77 -2.28 56.37 6.44
C LYS A 77 -2.55 54.91 6.86
N PRO A 78 -2.78 54.59 8.15
CA PRO A 78 -3.39 53.31 8.47
C PRO A 78 -4.88 53.42 8.16
N LYS A 79 -5.34 52.65 7.17
CA LYS A 79 -6.76 52.35 6.99
C LYS A 79 -7.20 51.56 8.23
N THR A 80 -7.90 52.23 9.13
CA THR A 80 -8.69 51.59 10.18
C THR A 80 -9.68 50.64 9.51
N SER A 81 -9.38 49.34 9.55
CA SER A 81 -10.31 48.31 9.07
C SER A 81 -11.50 48.26 10.01
N VAL A 82 -12.65 48.73 9.53
CA VAL A 82 -13.95 48.70 10.20
C VAL A 82 -14.53 47.27 10.20
N SER A 83 -13.77 46.27 10.68
CA SER A 83 -14.26 44.89 10.81
C SER A 83 -13.92 44.19 12.14
N SER A 84 -13.23 44.83 13.09
CA SER A 84 -13.00 44.22 14.42
C SER A 84 -14.14 44.45 15.42
N ILE A 85 -15.33 44.84 14.95
CA ILE A 85 -16.58 44.75 15.73
C ILE A 85 -17.23 43.39 15.46
N HIS A 86 -16.45 42.32 15.46
CA HIS A 86 -17.01 41.01 15.75
C HIS A 86 -17.01 40.88 17.27
N SER A 87 -18.16 41.24 17.85
CA SER A 87 -18.44 41.26 19.28
C SER A 87 -17.73 40.14 20.01
N SER A 88 -17.19 40.45 21.18
CA SER A 88 -16.76 39.47 22.19
C SER A 88 -17.77 38.34 22.38
N ALA A 89 -19.06 38.59 22.15
CA ALA A 89 -20.12 37.58 22.04
C ALA A 89 -19.92 36.56 20.89
N ALA A 90 -19.60 36.98 19.66
CA ALA A 90 -19.36 36.09 18.53
C ALA A 90 -18.06 35.29 18.68
N SER A 91 -17.03 35.89 19.29
CA SER A 91 -15.80 35.17 19.66
C SER A 91 -16.06 34.15 20.77
N ALA A 92 -16.80 34.53 21.82
CA ALA A 92 -17.24 33.62 22.87
C ALA A 92 -18.15 32.51 22.34
N GLN A 93 -18.98 32.78 21.34
CA GLN A 93 -19.85 31.79 20.71
C GLN A 93 -19.06 30.82 19.82
N ARG A 94 -18.05 31.28 19.08
CA ARG A 94 -17.10 30.41 18.36
C ARG A 94 -16.25 29.58 19.33
N HIS A 95 -15.82 30.17 20.45
CA HIS A 95 -15.08 29.48 21.48
C HIS A 95 -15.94 28.43 22.20
N MET A 96 -17.17 28.76 22.58
CA MET A 96 -18.12 27.79 23.14
C MET A 96 -18.47 26.70 22.14
N ALA A 97 -18.67 27.03 20.85
CA ALA A 97 -18.86 26.04 19.81
C ALA A 97 -17.64 25.12 19.72
N SER A 98 -16.41 25.66 19.66
CA SER A 98 -15.15 24.91 19.65
C SER A 98 -15.00 23.98 20.85
N VAL A 99 -15.30 24.46 22.07
CA VAL A 99 -15.26 23.67 23.30
C VAL A 99 -16.34 22.58 23.29
N LEU A 100 -17.57 22.89 22.86
CA LEU A 100 -18.66 21.91 22.81
C LEU A 100 -18.49 20.88 21.68
N THR A 101 -17.78 21.23 20.60
CA THR A 101 -17.39 20.32 19.52
C THR A 101 -16.09 19.59 19.80
N ASN A 102 -15.45 19.83 20.95
CA ASN A 102 -14.19 19.17 21.29
C ASN A 102 -14.45 17.66 21.45
N PRO A 103 -13.78 16.81 20.66
CA PRO A 103 -14.04 15.37 20.62
C PRO A 103 -13.76 14.64 21.94
N LEU A 104 -13.12 15.30 22.92
CA LEU A 104 -12.93 14.79 24.27
C LEU A 104 -14.18 14.93 25.17
N LEU A 105 -15.10 15.84 24.83
CA LEU A 105 -16.31 16.15 25.62
C LEU A 105 -17.58 15.46 25.11
N VAL A 106 -17.57 14.93 23.88
CA VAL A 106 -18.64 14.07 23.36
C VAL A 106 -18.44 12.64 23.88
N ARG A 107 -18.47 12.47 25.19
CA ARG A 107 -18.48 11.15 25.84
C ARG A 107 -19.88 10.56 25.68
N GLY A 108 -20.08 9.80 24.60
CA GLY A 108 -21.35 9.14 24.29
C GLY A 108 -21.59 8.88 22.81
N ALA A 109 -20.92 9.62 21.91
CA ALA A 109 -20.84 9.20 20.52
C ALA A 109 -19.82 8.06 20.43
N VAL A 110 -20.28 6.86 20.12
CA VAL A 110 -19.41 5.73 19.77
C VAL A 110 -18.46 6.23 18.69
N ARG A 111 -17.17 6.33 19.00
CA ARG A 111 -16.15 6.65 18.00
C ARG A 111 -16.12 5.48 17.02
N LEU A 112 -16.69 5.70 15.84
CA LEU A 112 -16.62 4.75 14.73
C LEU A 112 -15.24 4.89 14.10
N ASP A 113 -14.29 4.15 14.65
CA ASP A 113 -12.93 4.04 14.15
C ASP A 113 -12.56 2.58 13.84
N PHE A 114 -11.37 2.38 13.28
CA PHE A 114 -10.86 1.05 12.98
C PHE A 114 -10.83 0.13 14.22
N GLY A 115 -10.55 0.70 15.41
CA GLY A 115 -10.55 -0.04 16.67
C GLY A 115 -11.93 -0.55 17.04
N SER A 116 -12.95 0.29 16.89
CA SER A 116 -14.35 -0.06 17.15
C SER A 116 -14.85 -1.15 16.21
N ALA A 117 -14.56 -1.06 14.90
CA ALA A 117 -14.94 -2.08 13.93
C ALA A 117 -14.29 -3.44 14.24
N LYS A 118 -13.02 -3.43 14.66
CA LYS A 118 -12.31 -4.65 15.07
C LYS A 118 -12.94 -5.29 16.30
N VAL A 119 -13.31 -4.50 17.30
CA VAL A 119 -13.98 -5.01 18.50
C VAL A 119 -15.38 -5.55 18.18
N GLU A 120 -16.13 -4.91 17.28
CA GLU A 120 -17.46 -5.35 16.89
C GLU A 120 -17.43 -6.71 16.15
N LEU A 121 -16.51 -6.87 15.20
CA LEU A 121 -16.31 -8.15 14.49
C LEU A 121 -15.85 -9.28 15.43
N GLN A 122 -15.07 -8.95 16.47
CA GLN A 122 -14.65 -9.93 17.47
C GLN A 122 -15.79 -10.33 18.40
N LYS A 123 -16.68 -9.41 18.75
CA LYS A 123 -17.82 -9.67 19.63
C LYS A 123 -18.93 -10.45 18.91
N ASN A 124 -19.14 -10.16 17.64
CA ASN A 124 -20.22 -10.75 16.84
C ASN A 124 -19.66 -11.46 15.59
N PRO A 125 -19.01 -12.63 15.74
CA PRO A 125 -18.43 -13.36 14.62
C PRO A 125 -19.48 -13.92 13.64
N ALA A 126 -20.76 -13.95 14.02
CA ALA A 126 -21.87 -14.41 13.18
C ALA A 126 -22.51 -13.29 12.34
N LYS A 127 -22.17 -12.02 12.60
CA LYS A 127 -22.68 -10.88 11.80
C LYS A 127 -21.91 -10.82 10.48
N ASP A 128 -22.60 -10.52 9.37
CA ASP A 128 -21.95 -10.29 8.08
C ASP A 128 -20.95 -9.11 8.23
N PRO A 129 -19.63 -9.35 8.00
CA PRO A 129 -18.63 -8.29 8.06
C PRO A 129 -18.83 -7.21 7.00
N ILE A 130 -19.50 -7.50 5.88
CA ILE A 130 -19.76 -6.54 4.80
C ILE A 130 -20.94 -5.64 5.14
N ASP A 131 -21.98 -6.16 5.80
CA ASP A 131 -23.06 -5.34 6.38
C ASP A 131 -22.47 -4.29 7.33
N LEU A 132 -21.47 -4.67 8.12
CA LEU A 132 -20.76 -3.73 9.00
C LEU A 132 -20.08 -2.60 8.21
N LEU A 133 -19.45 -2.92 7.07
CA LEU A 133 -18.83 -1.90 6.23
C LEU A 133 -19.87 -0.90 5.71
N GLU A 134 -21.04 -1.39 5.30
CA GLU A 134 -22.14 -0.56 4.80
C GLU A 134 -22.73 0.32 5.92
N GLU A 135 -22.91 -0.22 7.13
CA GLU A 135 -23.33 0.57 8.30
C GLU A 135 -22.32 1.68 8.64
N TYR A 136 -21.02 1.40 8.52
CA TYR A 136 -19.99 2.42 8.73
C TYR A 136 -19.97 3.44 7.59
N ASP A 137 -20.36 3.06 6.38
CA ASP A 137 -20.46 3.96 5.24
C ASP A 137 -21.65 4.92 5.38
N GLU A 138 -22.81 4.41 5.81
CA GLU A 138 -23.98 5.22 6.15
C GLU A 138 -23.68 6.26 7.23
N LYS A 139 -22.81 5.90 8.18
CA LYS A 139 -22.35 6.78 9.27
C LYS A 139 -21.15 7.66 8.86
N GLY A 140 -20.66 7.55 7.63
CA GLY A 140 -19.54 8.34 7.10
C GLY A 140 -18.15 7.96 7.65
N ALA A 141 -18.03 6.83 8.35
CA ALA A 141 -16.82 6.36 9.03
C ALA A 141 -16.10 5.21 8.29
N ALA A 142 -16.65 4.70 7.18
CA ALA A 142 -16.03 3.62 6.42
C ALA A 142 -14.65 4.03 5.89
N THR A 143 -13.64 3.17 6.03
CA THR A 143 -12.29 3.40 5.52
C THR A 143 -11.78 2.16 4.79
N VAL A 144 -10.76 2.31 3.94
CA VAL A 144 -10.14 1.17 3.22
C VAL A 144 -9.60 0.13 4.20
N GLN A 145 -9.09 0.56 5.36
CA GLN A 145 -8.61 -0.36 6.40
C GLN A 145 -9.75 -1.17 7.03
N ILE A 146 -10.92 -0.55 7.25
CA ILE A 146 -12.11 -1.25 7.73
C ILE A 146 -12.59 -2.25 6.67
N ALA A 147 -12.63 -1.86 5.40
CA ALA A 147 -13.00 -2.77 4.32
C ALA A 147 -12.03 -3.96 4.20
N GLN A 148 -10.72 -3.72 4.31
CA GLN A 148 -9.70 -4.78 4.37
C GLN A 148 -9.99 -5.73 5.54
N LEU A 149 -10.24 -5.21 6.74
CA LEU A 149 -10.54 -6.02 7.92
C LEU A 149 -11.79 -6.90 7.72
N CYS A 150 -12.82 -6.35 7.07
CA CYS A 150 -14.05 -7.10 6.76
C CYS A 150 -13.74 -8.24 5.78
N LEU A 151 -13.03 -7.95 4.68
CA LEU A 151 -12.60 -8.96 3.71
C LEU A 151 -11.67 -10.03 4.31
N GLU A 152 -10.79 -9.67 5.25
CA GLU A 152 -9.94 -10.64 5.95
C GLU A 152 -10.75 -11.61 6.80
N ASN A 153 -11.79 -11.13 7.49
CA ASN A 153 -12.67 -12.00 8.28
C ASN A 153 -13.50 -12.91 7.37
N VAL A 154 -14.02 -12.39 6.25
CA VAL A 154 -14.67 -13.23 5.24
C VAL A 154 -13.70 -14.26 4.68
N LYS A 155 -12.43 -13.91 4.43
CA LYS A 155 -11.43 -14.86 3.98
C LYS A 155 -11.16 -15.95 5.01
N ARG A 156 -11.09 -15.62 6.30
CA ARG A 156 -10.92 -16.63 7.37
C ARG A 156 -12.09 -17.61 7.42
N ALA A 157 -13.32 -17.11 7.26
CA ALA A 157 -14.51 -17.96 7.18
C ALA A 157 -14.53 -18.79 5.89
N TYR A 158 -14.14 -18.20 4.76
CA TYR A 158 -14.04 -18.90 3.47
C TYR A 158 -13.01 -20.04 3.51
N ASP A 159 -11.82 -19.77 4.07
CA ASP A 159 -10.73 -20.74 4.18
C ASP A 159 -11.11 -21.94 5.08
N SER A 160 -11.96 -21.75 6.10
CA SER A 160 -12.36 -22.80 7.04
C SER A 160 -13.49 -23.70 6.54
N LEU A 161 -14.22 -23.27 5.49
CA LEU A 161 -15.33 -24.02 4.90
C LEU A 161 -14.86 -25.00 3.80
N ASP A 162 -15.68 -26.02 3.54
CA ASP A 162 -15.55 -26.93 2.41
C ASP A 162 -16.03 -26.29 1.09
N SER A 163 -15.65 -26.88 -0.05
CA SER A 163 -15.91 -26.31 -1.38
C SER A 163 -17.39 -25.99 -1.66
N GLN A 164 -18.33 -26.81 -1.17
CA GLN A 164 -19.76 -26.59 -1.41
C GLN A 164 -20.29 -25.41 -0.57
N ARG A 165 -19.89 -25.34 0.71
CA ARG A 165 -20.27 -24.22 1.59
C ARG A 165 -19.58 -22.91 1.21
N ARG A 166 -18.39 -22.96 0.62
CA ARG A 166 -17.70 -21.80 0.06
C ARG A 166 -18.53 -21.10 -1.03
N ALA A 167 -19.10 -21.88 -1.95
CA ALA A 167 -19.94 -21.32 -3.01
C ALA A 167 -21.19 -20.65 -2.42
N ALA A 168 -21.86 -21.31 -1.47
CA ALA A 168 -23.03 -20.75 -0.79
C ALA A 168 -22.71 -19.44 -0.05
N LEU A 169 -21.57 -19.39 0.68
CA LEU A 169 -21.12 -18.18 1.37
C LEU A 169 -20.91 -17.01 0.39
N LEU A 170 -20.28 -17.26 -0.76
CA LEU A 170 -20.03 -16.24 -1.76
C LEU A 170 -21.32 -15.75 -2.43
N GLU A 171 -22.29 -16.64 -2.66
CA GLU A 171 -23.58 -16.29 -3.23
C GLU A 171 -24.41 -15.41 -2.29
N GLU A 172 -24.41 -15.74 -1.00
CA GLU A 172 -25.12 -15.02 0.05
C GLU A 172 -24.48 -13.66 0.35
N MET A 173 -23.18 -13.63 0.66
CA MET A 173 -22.51 -12.42 1.15
C MET A 173 -22.04 -11.47 0.04
N GLN A 174 -21.71 -12.00 -1.15
CA GLN A 174 -21.17 -11.25 -2.30
C GLN A 174 -20.08 -10.22 -1.91
N PRO A 175 -19.04 -10.64 -1.15
CA PRO A 175 -18.08 -9.74 -0.52
C PRO A 175 -17.31 -8.87 -1.52
N GLY A 176 -16.95 -9.43 -2.68
CA GLY A 176 -16.24 -8.73 -3.74
C GLY A 176 -17.12 -7.65 -4.37
N ARG A 177 -18.32 -8.02 -4.82
CA ARG A 177 -19.27 -7.09 -5.44
C ARG A 177 -19.63 -5.92 -4.54
N ARG A 178 -20.05 -6.20 -3.30
CA ARG A 178 -20.50 -5.17 -2.35
C ARG A 178 -19.37 -4.23 -1.97
N THR A 179 -18.18 -4.77 -1.69
CA THR A 179 -17.00 -3.95 -1.39
C THR A 179 -16.56 -3.08 -2.57
N LEU A 180 -16.62 -3.62 -3.80
CA LEU A 180 -16.33 -2.82 -4.99
C LEU A 180 -17.38 -1.71 -5.19
N TYR A 181 -18.66 -2.02 -5.01
CA TYR A 181 -19.73 -1.04 -5.11
C TYR A 181 -19.55 0.10 -4.10
N TRP A 182 -19.23 -0.23 -2.85
CA TRP A 182 -18.85 0.74 -1.82
C TRP A 182 -17.68 1.62 -2.26
N LEU A 183 -16.61 1.02 -2.78
CA LEU A 183 -15.41 1.73 -3.21
C LEU A 183 -15.69 2.73 -4.35
N LEU A 184 -16.53 2.33 -5.32
CA LEU A 184 -16.92 3.17 -6.44
C LEU A 184 -17.85 4.30 -5.98
N ARG A 185 -18.88 3.99 -5.17
CA ARG A 185 -19.87 4.96 -4.67
C ARG A 185 -19.24 6.02 -3.78
N SER A 186 -18.35 5.62 -2.89
CA SER A 186 -17.68 6.53 -1.95
C SER A 186 -16.61 7.42 -2.62
N MET A 187 -16.36 7.24 -3.93
CA MET A 187 -15.28 7.90 -4.68
C MET A 187 -13.89 7.73 -4.05
N ARG A 188 -13.74 6.76 -3.13
CA ARG A 188 -12.48 6.51 -2.38
C ARG A 188 -11.39 5.89 -3.22
N HIS A 189 -11.70 5.49 -4.46
CA HIS A 189 -10.71 5.11 -5.46
C HIS A 189 -9.76 6.24 -5.84
N THR A 190 -10.11 7.50 -5.55
CA THR A 190 -9.25 8.69 -5.74
C THR A 190 -8.22 8.89 -4.62
N VAL A 191 -8.38 8.18 -3.49
CA VAL A 191 -7.49 8.30 -2.34
C VAL A 191 -6.32 7.33 -2.49
N THR A 192 -5.09 7.84 -2.42
CA THR A 192 -3.84 7.05 -2.51
C THR A 192 -3.78 5.87 -1.54
N ALA A 193 -4.46 5.98 -0.39
CA ALA A 193 -4.59 4.91 0.60
C ALA A 193 -5.18 3.61 0.05
N TYR A 194 -6.01 3.68 -0.99
CA TYR A 194 -6.54 2.48 -1.65
C TYR A 194 -5.47 1.80 -2.51
N VAL A 195 -4.74 2.56 -3.32
CA VAL A 195 -3.74 2.04 -4.27
C VAL A 195 -2.58 1.37 -3.55
N ASP A 196 -2.15 1.93 -2.43
CA ASP A 196 -1.04 1.41 -1.64
C ASP A 196 -1.40 0.24 -0.72
N ASN A 197 -2.69 -0.03 -0.53
CA ASN A 197 -3.12 -1.19 0.23
C ASN A 197 -3.18 -2.47 -0.62
N LEU A 198 -2.02 -3.11 -0.78
CA LEU A 198 -1.89 -4.36 -1.53
C LEU A 198 -2.77 -5.48 -0.96
N VAL A 199 -2.90 -5.58 0.35
CA VAL A 199 -3.70 -6.64 1.00
C VAL A 199 -5.17 -6.51 0.60
N PHE A 200 -5.70 -5.29 0.66
CA PHE A 200 -7.06 -4.99 0.21
C PHE A 200 -7.27 -5.37 -1.26
N LEU A 201 -6.37 -4.93 -2.16
CA LEU A 201 -6.44 -5.25 -3.59
C LEU A 201 -6.41 -6.76 -3.86
N ASN A 202 -5.56 -7.49 -3.14
CA ASN A 202 -5.44 -8.94 -3.26
C ASN A 202 -6.76 -9.62 -2.88
N LEU A 203 -7.35 -9.23 -1.74
CA LEU A 203 -8.59 -9.81 -1.25
C LEU A 203 -9.78 -9.48 -2.16
N LEU A 204 -9.86 -8.23 -2.62
CA LEU A 204 -10.93 -7.79 -3.52
C LEU A 204 -10.86 -8.53 -4.85
N ALA A 205 -9.67 -8.64 -5.46
CA ALA A 205 -9.49 -9.40 -6.70
C ALA A 205 -9.83 -10.90 -6.51
N LEU A 206 -9.41 -11.49 -5.38
CA LEU A 206 -9.72 -12.86 -5.04
C LEU A 206 -11.24 -13.12 -5.04
N PHE A 207 -12.00 -12.32 -4.29
CA PHE A 207 -13.44 -12.52 -4.19
C PHE A 207 -14.18 -12.24 -5.50
N LEU A 208 -13.80 -11.20 -6.24
CA LEU A 208 -14.43 -10.89 -7.53
C LEU A 208 -14.23 -12.01 -8.57
N ILE A 209 -13.04 -12.63 -8.60
CA ILE A 209 -12.78 -13.77 -9.49
C ILE A 209 -13.59 -14.99 -9.05
N ARG A 210 -13.65 -15.28 -7.75
CA ARG A 210 -14.41 -16.41 -7.20
C ARG A 210 -15.92 -16.26 -7.39
N GLU A 211 -16.42 -15.03 -7.39
CA GLU A 211 -17.81 -14.70 -7.71
C GLU A 211 -18.12 -14.73 -9.23
N GLY A 212 -17.12 -15.01 -10.08
CA GLY A 212 -17.29 -15.01 -11.54
C GLY A 212 -17.46 -13.61 -12.15
N ARG A 213 -17.03 -12.55 -11.45
CA ARG A 213 -17.17 -11.14 -11.86
C ARG A 213 -15.88 -10.58 -12.48
N GLU A 214 -15.16 -11.40 -13.22
CA GLU A 214 -13.93 -10.99 -13.89
C GLU A 214 -14.15 -9.84 -14.88
N GLU A 215 -15.30 -9.82 -15.57
CA GLU A 215 -15.65 -8.72 -16.48
C GLU A 215 -15.69 -7.36 -15.74
N THR A 216 -16.11 -7.35 -14.48
CA THR A 216 -16.11 -6.11 -13.68
C THR A 216 -14.68 -5.62 -13.40
N LEU A 217 -13.71 -6.53 -13.23
CA LEU A 217 -12.30 -6.17 -13.11
C LEU A 217 -11.75 -5.58 -14.42
N TRP A 218 -12.16 -6.11 -15.57
CA TRP A 218 -11.81 -5.55 -16.88
C TRP A 218 -12.39 -4.15 -17.09
N GLN A 219 -13.66 -3.95 -16.75
CA GLN A 219 -14.28 -2.64 -16.80
C GLN A 219 -13.56 -1.66 -15.88
N TRP A 220 -13.16 -2.11 -14.68
CA TRP A 220 -12.41 -1.29 -13.75
C TRP A 220 -11.03 -0.89 -14.30
N LEU A 221 -10.30 -1.81 -14.92
CA LEU A 221 -9.02 -1.51 -15.59
C LEU A 221 -9.19 -0.48 -16.72
N LYS A 222 -10.34 -0.49 -17.41
CA LYS A 222 -10.68 0.47 -18.47
C LYS A 222 -11.03 1.86 -17.93
N LEU A 223 -11.37 2.02 -16.65
CA LEU A 223 -11.61 3.34 -16.06
C LEU A 223 -10.31 4.18 -16.01
N ASP A 224 -10.41 5.45 -16.38
CA ASP A 224 -9.30 6.40 -16.26
C ASP A 224 -9.23 6.98 -14.84
N LEU A 225 -8.85 6.12 -13.90
CA LEU A 225 -8.57 6.52 -12.51
C LEU A 225 -7.08 6.76 -12.40
N ALA A 226 -6.69 8.02 -12.54
CA ALA A 226 -5.31 8.43 -12.58
C ALA A 226 -4.92 8.99 -11.20
N GLU A 227 -3.83 8.51 -10.62
CA GLU A 227 -3.27 9.15 -9.42
C GLU A 227 -2.59 10.45 -9.83
N GLU A 228 -2.97 11.56 -9.21
CA GLU A 228 -2.14 12.76 -9.31
C GLU A 228 -0.81 12.46 -8.58
N PRO A 229 0.34 12.58 -9.25
CA PRO A 229 1.62 12.33 -8.60
C PRO A 229 1.78 13.29 -7.41
N GLU A 230 2.34 12.79 -6.31
CA GLU A 230 2.64 13.61 -5.14
C GLU A 230 3.38 14.88 -5.56
N GLN A 231 2.88 16.04 -5.11
CA GLN A 231 3.47 17.34 -5.42
C GLN A 231 4.96 17.32 -5.01
N GLY A 232 5.85 17.55 -5.99
CA GLY A 232 7.30 17.59 -5.77
C GLY A 232 8.07 16.33 -6.18
N ARG A 233 7.42 15.23 -6.57
CA ARG A 233 8.15 14.07 -7.10
C ARG A 233 8.57 14.30 -8.56
N THR A 234 9.88 14.36 -8.81
CA THR A 234 10.44 14.39 -10.16
C THR A 234 10.58 12.97 -10.70
N PHE A 235 10.18 12.77 -11.96
CA PHE A 235 10.33 11.49 -12.65
C PHE A 235 11.40 11.61 -13.74
N PRO A 236 12.32 10.64 -13.86
CA PRO A 236 13.35 10.66 -14.90
C PRO A 236 12.83 10.58 -16.34
N SER A 237 11.60 10.08 -16.52
CA SER A 237 10.96 9.95 -17.83
C SER A 237 9.44 9.96 -17.72
N GLU A 238 8.76 10.33 -18.81
CA GLU A 238 7.29 10.31 -18.89
C GLU A 238 6.76 8.87 -18.73
N ILE A 239 7.48 7.87 -19.23
CA ILE A 239 7.15 6.45 -19.05
C ILE A 239 7.08 6.10 -17.57
N LYS A 240 8.06 6.53 -16.76
CA LYS A 240 8.09 6.26 -15.31
C LYS A 240 6.99 7.00 -14.57
N LYS A 241 6.73 8.26 -14.96
CA LYS A 241 5.62 9.07 -14.41
C LYS A 241 4.27 8.41 -14.67
N MET A 242 3.99 8.02 -15.91
CA MET A 242 2.72 7.39 -16.28
C MET A 242 2.58 5.99 -15.69
N SER A 243 3.67 5.21 -15.63
CA SER A 243 3.67 3.90 -14.94
C SER A 243 3.38 4.04 -13.45
N TYR A 244 3.87 5.12 -12.81
CA TYR A 244 3.54 5.44 -11.43
C TYR A 244 2.07 5.84 -11.29
N LYS A 245 1.58 6.74 -12.14
CA LYS A 245 0.18 7.21 -12.17
C LYS A 245 -0.84 6.05 -12.25
N TYR A 246 -0.51 4.98 -12.97
CA TYR A 246 -1.36 3.81 -13.14
C TYR A 246 -0.85 2.55 -12.42
N ARG A 247 0.07 2.68 -11.45
CA ARG A 247 0.70 1.55 -10.75
C ARG A 247 -0.30 0.59 -10.11
N TRP A 248 -1.45 1.12 -9.65
CA TRP A 248 -2.53 0.32 -9.08
C TRP A 248 -3.07 -0.72 -10.07
N LYS A 249 -3.13 -0.39 -11.37
CA LYS A 249 -3.56 -1.32 -12.42
C LYS A 249 -2.58 -2.49 -12.55
N GLY A 250 -1.28 -2.20 -12.53
CA GLY A 250 -0.25 -3.25 -12.57
C GLY A 250 -0.28 -4.16 -11.34
N ARG A 251 -0.53 -3.59 -10.15
CA ARG A 251 -0.74 -4.35 -8.91
C ARG A 251 -1.97 -5.25 -9.02
N LEU A 252 -3.09 -4.71 -9.49
CA LEU A 252 -4.32 -5.45 -9.71
C LEU A 252 -4.12 -6.60 -10.72
N LEU A 253 -3.48 -6.35 -11.86
CA LEU A 253 -3.17 -7.37 -12.87
C LEU A 253 -2.33 -8.51 -12.29
N ARG A 254 -1.28 -8.18 -11.53
CA ARG A 254 -0.45 -9.18 -10.84
C ARG A 254 -1.29 -10.03 -9.90
N ASN A 255 -2.19 -9.41 -9.14
CA ASN A 255 -3.05 -10.10 -8.20
C ASN A 255 -4.05 -11.02 -8.89
N ILE A 256 -4.63 -10.59 -10.00
CA ILE A 256 -5.52 -11.42 -10.81
C ILE A 256 -4.78 -12.67 -11.33
N CYS A 257 -3.56 -12.49 -11.83
CA CYS A 257 -2.72 -13.62 -12.24
C CYS A 257 -2.43 -14.57 -11.08
N ALA A 258 -2.10 -14.05 -9.89
CA ALA A 258 -1.84 -14.85 -8.69
C ALA A 258 -3.07 -15.62 -8.20
N VAL A 259 -4.25 -15.01 -8.24
CA VAL A 259 -5.52 -15.67 -7.92
C VAL A 259 -5.84 -16.77 -8.93
N LYS A 260 -5.69 -16.50 -10.23
CA LYS A 260 -5.92 -17.50 -11.28
C LYS A 260 -4.98 -18.69 -11.17
N LEU A 261 -3.73 -18.47 -10.72
CA LEU A 261 -2.77 -19.52 -10.40
C LEU A 261 -3.04 -20.24 -9.07
N GLY A 262 -4.12 -19.92 -8.37
CA GLY A 262 -4.51 -20.61 -7.13
C GLY A 262 -3.61 -20.32 -5.93
N GLU A 263 -2.78 -19.26 -5.92
CA GLU A 263 -1.86 -18.95 -4.80
C GLU A 263 -2.60 -18.76 -3.46
N HIS A 264 -3.90 -18.46 -3.51
CA HIS A 264 -4.73 -18.23 -2.34
C HIS A 264 -5.53 -19.43 -1.84
N ASP A 265 -5.47 -20.57 -2.54
CA ASP A 265 -6.17 -21.78 -2.11
C ASP A 265 -5.30 -22.59 -1.15
N LYS A 266 -5.73 -22.65 0.11
CA LYS A 266 -5.13 -23.55 1.09
C LYS A 266 -5.52 -24.99 0.73
N GLY A 267 -4.54 -25.84 0.48
CA GLY A 267 -4.72 -27.29 0.34
C GLY A 267 -4.68 -27.84 -1.10
N THR A 268 -4.60 -27.00 -2.12
CA THR A 268 -4.31 -27.49 -3.49
C THR A 268 -2.80 -27.61 -3.66
N ASP A 269 -2.26 -28.78 -3.31
CA ASP A 269 -0.84 -29.11 -3.49
C ASP A 269 -0.42 -29.24 -4.96
N SER A 270 -1.35 -29.07 -5.90
CA SER A 270 -1.07 -28.91 -7.33
C SER A 270 -1.83 -27.73 -7.92
N ILE A 271 -1.13 -26.82 -8.59
CA ILE A 271 -1.78 -25.81 -9.45
C ILE A 271 -2.11 -26.51 -10.77
N SER A 272 -3.32 -26.32 -11.29
CA SER A 272 -3.74 -26.97 -12.54
C SER A 272 -3.00 -26.36 -13.74
N THR A 273 -2.80 -27.15 -14.80
CA THR A 273 -2.42 -26.62 -16.12
C THR A 273 -3.36 -25.54 -16.60
N ASP A 274 -4.65 -25.74 -16.31
CA ASP A 274 -5.72 -24.89 -16.80
C ASP A 274 -5.69 -23.53 -16.08
N ASP A 275 -5.27 -23.52 -14.82
CA ASP A 275 -5.05 -22.30 -14.02
C ASP A 275 -3.90 -21.46 -14.60
N LEU A 276 -2.80 -22.12 -14.99
CA LEU A 276 -1.67 -21.46 -15.64
C LEU A 276 -2.05 -20.90 -17.01
N HIS A 277 -2.75 -21.70 -17.83
CA HIS A 277 -3.24 -21.23 -19.13
C HIS A 277 -4.23 -20.07 -18.97
N ALA A 278 -5.14 -20.12 -18.00
CA ALA A 278 -6.06 -19.03 -17.71
C ALA A 278 -5.33 -17.75 -17.27
N ALA A 279 -4.27 -17.86 -16.47
CA ALA A 279 -3.47 -16.72 -16.06
C ALA A 279 -2.68 -16.11 -17.23
N LEU A 280 -2.13 -16.94 -18.12
CA LEU A 280 -1.45 -16.50 -19.34
C LEU A 280 -2.42 -15.84 -20.32
N ASP A 281 -3.58 -16.44 -20.56
CA ASP A 281 -4.60 -15.92 -21.46
C ASP A 281 -5.13 -14.56 -20.95
N PHE A 282 -5.33 -14.41 -19.64
CA PHE A 282 -5.63 -13.12 -19.01
C PHE A 282 -4.53 -12.08 -19.25
N TYR A 283 -3.27 -12.48 -19.06
CA TYR A 283 -2.13 -11.60 -19.29
C TYR A 283 -2.00 -11.17 -20.75
N PHE A 284 -2.26 -12.08 -21.70
CA PHE A 284 -2.28 -11.77 -23.13
C PHE A 284 -3.37 -10.78 -23.48
N ALA A 285 -4.57 -10.92 -22.91
CA ALA A 285 -5.64 -9.95 -23.10
C ALA A 285 -5.26 -8.56 -22.55
N ALA A 286 -4.55 -8.49 -21.43
CA ALA A 286 -4.05 -7.23 -20.89
C ALA A 286 -2.95 -6.62 -21.77
N ALA A 287 -2.07 -7.45 -22.34
CA ALA A 287 -1.03 -7.03 -23.27
C ALA A 287 -1.62 -6.53 -24.59
N GLU A 288 -2.67 -7.18 -25.09
CA GLU A 288 -3.42 -6.76 -26.26
C GLU A 288 -4.10 -5.41 -26.01
N LEU A 289 -4.77 -5.24 -24.86
CA LEU A 289 -5.39 -3.98 -24.45
C LEU A 289 -4.38 -2.82 -24.46
N LYS A 290 -3.15 -3.05 -23.99
CA LYS A 290 -2.07 -2.05 -24.02
C LYS A 290 -1.60 -1.75 -25.44
N SER A 291 -1.55 -2.77 -26.29
CA SER A 291 -1.01 -2.69 -27.64
C SER A 291 -1.97 -2.02 -28.62
N THR A 292 -3.27 -2.29 -28.49
CA THR A 292 -4.36 -1.74 -29.33
C THR A 292 -4.85 -0.38 -28.88
N ALA A 293 -4.55 0.03 -27.63
CA ALA A 293 -4.95 1.34 -27.11
C ALA A 293 -4.37 2.51 -27.93
N GLU A 294 -5.20 3.53 -28.14
CA GLU A 294 -4.81 4.78 -28.80
C GLU A 294 -3.63 5.45 -28.07
N ARG A 295 -2.84 6.24 -28.82
CA ARG A 295 -1.60 6.86 -28.33
C ARG A 295 -1.79 7.70 -27.07
N ASN A 296 -2.97 8.32 -26.92
CA ASN A 296 -3.30 9.20 -25.78
C ASN A 296 -4.14 8.51 -24.71
N SER A 297 -4.49 7.23 -24.89
CA SER A 297 -5.29 6.49 -23.91
C SER A 297 -4.44 6.11 -22.69
N HIS A 298 -5.02 6.20 -21.50
CA HIS A 298 -4.42 5.68 -20.26
C HIS A 298 -4.11 4.18 -20.33
N LEU A 299 -4.81 3.43 -21.18
CA LEU A 299 -4.60 1.99 -21.37
C LEU A 299 -3.24 1.67 -22.02
N ARG A 300 -2.67 2.60 -22.80
CA ARG A 300 -1.30 2.47 -23.34
C ARG A 300 -0.25 2.38 -22.23
N TRP A 301 -0.56 2.99 -21.10
CA TRP A 301 0.31 3.06 -19.91
C TRP A 301 0.04 1.96 -18.91
N LEU A 302 -0.74 0.93 -19.28
CA LEU A 302 -0.99 -0.22 -18.42
C LEU A 302 0.34 -0.87 -17.98
N PRO A 303 0.66 -0.89 -16.67
CA PRO A 303 1.92 -1.44 -16.20
C PRO A 303 1.85 -2.98 -16.18
N LEU A 304 2.46 -3.63 -17.16
CA LEU A 304 2.49 -5.09 -17.24
C LEU A 304 3.64 -5.72 -16.46
N GLY A 305 4.65 -4.95 -16.07
CA GLY A 305 5.89 -5.46 -15.46
C GLY A 305 5.66 -6.34 -14.23
N GLY A 306 4.77 -5.92 -13.31
CA GLY A 306 4.49 -6.69 -12.10
C GLY A 306 3.89 -8.08 -12.36
N SER A 307 2.92 -8.17 -13.28
CA SER A 307 2.31 -9.43 -13.71
C SER A 307 3.25 -10.26 -14.58
N GLY A 308 3.97 -9.61 -15.50
CA GLY A 308 4.94 -10.25 -16.40
C GLY A 308 6.07 -10.91 -15.63
N SER A 309 6.75 -10.16 -14.74
CA SER A 309 7.81 -10.72 -13.89
C SER A 309 7.31 -11.82 -12.95
N TYR A 310 6.07 -11.73 -12.47
CA TYR A 310 5.47 -12.79 -11.65
C TYR A 310 5.23 -14.07 -12.46
N LEU A 311 4.62 -13.97 -13.64
CA LEU A 311 4.42 -15.12 -14.54
C LEU A 311 5.74 -15.70 -15.03
N ALA A 312 6.71 -14.85 -15.37
CA ALA A 312 8.05 -15.25 -15.74
C ALA A 312 8.70 -16.07 -14.61
N ALA A 313 8.58 -15.62 -13.36
CA ALA A 313 9.07 -16.38 -12.20
C ALA A 313 8.35 -17.73 -12.04
N VAL A 314 7.04 -17.81 -12.28
CA VAL A 314 6.28 -19.08 -12.22
C VAL A 314 6.69 -20.04 -13.35
N LEU A 315 6.84 -19.52 -14.58
CA LEU A 315 7.25 -20.30 -15.75
C LEU A 315 8.70 -20.79 -15.66
N MET A 316 9.59 -20.04 -15.01
CA MET A 316 10.99 -20.41 -14.86
C MET A 316 11.27 -21.23 -13.60
N ASN A 317 10.55 -21.01 -12.49
CA ASN A 317 10.90 -21.59 -11.18
C ASN A 317 10.30 -22.98 -10.92
N ARG A 318 10.95 -23.99 -11.47
CA ARG A 318 10.57 -25.41 -11.38
C ARG A 318 10.37 -25.99 -9.96
N LYS A 319 10.94 -25.43 -8.88
CA LYS A 319 10.73 -25.95 -7.51
C LYS A 319 9.41 -25.53 -6.87
N LYS A 320 8.87 -24.39 -7.29
CA LYS A 320 7.46 -24.04 -7.01
C LYS A 320 6.53 -24.56 -8.09
N GLN A 321 7.06 -25.07 -9.21
CA GLN A 321 6.26 -25.77 -10.17
C GLN A 321 5.80 -27.08 -9.56
N LYS A 322 4.58 -27.03 -9.02
CA LYS A 322 3.70 -28.18 -8.94
C LYS A 322 3.30 -28.69 -10.34
N TYR A 323 3.79 -28.07 -11.41
CA TYR A 323 3.52 -28.38 -12.82
C TYR A 323 4.56 -29.34 -13.36
N ARG A 324 4.13 -30.28 -14.21
CA ARG A 324 5.05 -31.00 -15.10
C ARG A 324 5.44 -30.07 -16.24
N THR A 325 6.70 -29.96 -16.59
CA THR A 325 7.14 -29.16 -17.76
C THR A 325 6.43 -29.55 -19.05
N ASP A 326 5.98 -30.81 -19.12
CA ASP A 326 5.26 -31.40 -20.24
C ASP A 326 3.86 -30.81 -20.43
N CYS A 327 3.37 -30.04 -19.47
CA CYS A 327 1.99 -29.55 -19.46
C CYS A 327 1.84 -28.07 -19.83
N ILE A 328 2.96 -27.37 -20.10
CA ILE A 328 2.96 -25.99 -20.57
C ILE A 328 2.79 -26.01 -22.09
N ASP A 329 1.73 -25.36 -22.60
CA ASP A 329 1.57 -25.15 -24.03
C ASP A 329 2.71 -24.28 -24.59
N VAL A 330 3.52 -24.88 -25.47
CA VAL A 330 4.68 -24.25 -26.12
C VAL A 330 4.28 -22.95 -26.82
N LYS A 331 3.11 -22.91 -27.48
CA LYS A 331 2.66 -21.71 -28.21
C LYS A 331 2.38 -20.55 -27.27
N ARG A 332 1.82 -20.83 -26.09
CA ARG A 332 1.60 -19.82 -25.06
C ARG A 332 2.91 -19.36 -24.43
N TYR A 333 3.85 -20.27 -24.26
CA TYR A 333 5.19 -19.94 -23.76
C TYR A 333 5.93 -18.98 -24.72
N GLU A 334 5.97 -19.32 -26.00
CA GLU A 334 6.58 -18.48 -27.05
C GLU A 334 5.89 -17.12 -27.14
N LYS A 335 4.55 -17.10 -27.15
CA LYS A 335 3.77 -15.85 -27.11
C LYS A 335 4.08 -15.01 -25.86
N PHE A 336 4.28 -15.63 -24.71
CA PHE A 336 4.70 -14.92 -23.51
C PHE A 336 6.10 -14.31 -23.65
N GLN A 337 7.02 -15.05 -24.26
CA GLN A 337 8.39 -14.59 -24.52
C GLN A 337 8.42 -13.36 -25.45
N GLU A 338 7.60 -13.35 -26.51
CA GLU A 338 7.44 -12.20 -27.42
C GLU A 338 6.96 -10.93 -26.70
N LEU A 339 6.25 -11.06 -25.58
CA LEU A 339 5.73 -9.95 -24.80
C LEU A 339 6.71 -9.41 -23.75
N ILE A 340 7.90 -10.02 -23.60
CA ILE A 340 8.92 -9.56 -22.63
C ILE A 340 9.31 -8.09 -22.81
N PRO A 341 9.64 -7.62 -24.04
CA PRO A 341 9.96 -6.21 -24.26
C PRO A 341 8.82 -5.26 -23.86
N LEU A 342 7.57 -5.71 -23.97
CA LEU A 342 6.40 -4.89 -23.67
C LEU A 342 6.21 -4.67 -22.16
N PHE A 343 6.53 -5.65 -21.32
CA PHE A 343 6.37 -5.50 -19.87
C PHE A 343 7.60 -4.94 -19.15
N LEU A 344 8.78 -5.06 -19.77
CA LEU A 344 10.01 -4.39 -19.35
C LEU A 344 10.18 -3.02 -20.03
N LEU A 345 9.10 -2.41 -20.52
CA LEU A 345 9.13 -1.11 -21.18
C LEU A 345 9.78 -0.04 -20.28
N GLY A 346 10.88 0.54 -20.76
CA GLY A 346 11.65 1.55 -20.02
C GLY A 346 12.77 0.98 -19.14
N ALA A 347 12.95 -0.35 -19.10
CA ALA A 347 14.16 -0.97 -18.60
C ALA A 347 15.28 -0.85 -19.65
N PRO A 348 16.57 -0.92 -19.22
CA PRO A 348 17.69 -1.08 -20.15
C PRO A 348 17.55 -2.36 -20.99
N GLU A 349 17.95 -2.30 -22.26
CA GLU A 349 17.85 -3.40 -23.25
C GLU A 349 18.44 -4.73 -22.72
N ILE A 350 19.58 -4.65 -22.04
CA ILE A 350 20.22 -5.81 -21.42
C ILE A 350 19.29 -6.62 -20.49
N TYR A 351 18.37 -5.99 -19.75
CA TYR A 351 17.44 -6.73 -18.89
C TYR A 351 16.39 -7.47 -19.71
N ILE A 352 15.99 -6.91 -20.87
CA ILE A 352 15.08 -7.56 -21.81
C ILE A 352 15.77 -8.80 -22.38
N ASP A 353 17.02 -8.67 -22.86
CA ASP A 353 17.76 -9.79 -23.44
C ASP A 353 18.01 -10.91 -22.43
N VAL A 354 18.28 -10.55 -21.17
CA VAL A 354 18.45 -11.52 -20.08
C VAL A 354 17.17 -12.26 -19.78
N ASP A 355 16.03 -11.58 -19.65
CA ASP A 355 14.77 -12.26 -19.37
C ASP A 355 14.31 -13.14 -20.54
N ILE A 356 14.57 -12.71 -21.79
CA ILE A 356 14.35 -13.55 -22.98
C ILE A 356 15.28 -14.77 -22.94
N ALA A 357 16.57 -14.58 -22.67
CA ALA A 357 17.54 -15.67 -22.58
C ALA A 357 17.19 -16.65 -21.44
N ARG A 358 16.69 -16.16 -20.31
CA ARG A 358 16.22 -17.01 -19.22
C ARG A 358 14.98 -17.83 -19.62
N CYS A 359 14.10 -17.27 -20.45
CA CYS A 359 13.02 -18.04 -21.04
C CYS A 359 13.56 -19.09 -22.03
N ASP A 360 14.54 -18.75 -22.87
CA ASP A 360 15.20 -19.73 -23.75
C ASP A 360 15.83 -20.89 -22.96
N LEU A 361 16.48 -20.60 -21.82
CA LEU A 361 17.06 -21.62 -20.92
C LEU A 361 16.00 -22.48 -20.21
N ALA A 362 14.80 -21.95 -20.01
CA ALA A 362 13.69 -22.61 -19.31
C ALA A 362 12.65 -23.22 -20.26
N HIS A 363 12.84 -23.08 -21.57
CA HIS A 363 11.90 -23.51 -22.60
C HIS A 363 11.46 -24.97 -22.40
N PRO A 364 10.16 -25.29 -22.47
CA PRO A 364 9.65 -26.62 -22.09
C PRO A 364 10.16 -27.74 -23.00
N THR A 365 10.34 -27.50 -24.29
CA THR A 365 10.69 -28.53 -25.29
C THR A 365 12.07 -28.37 -25.91
N ARG A 366 12.65 -27.17 -25.81
CA ARG A 366 13.84 -26.76 -26.59
C ARG A 366 14.69 -25.76 -25.80
N PRO A 367 15.21 -26.14 -24.63
CA PRO A 367 16.08 -25.24 -23.87
C PRO A 367 17.32 -24.91 -24.71
N SER A 368 17.66 -23.62 -24.83
CA SER A 368 18.83 -23.16 -25.60
C SER A 368 19.72 -22.23 -24.75
N PRO A 369 21.05 -22.47 -24.72
CA PRO A 369 22.00 -21.59 -24.03
C PRO A 369 22.49 -20.40 -24.88
N ASP A 370 22.17 -20.35 -26.18
CA ASP A 370 22.86 -19.47 -27.13
C ASP A 370 22.70 -17.98 -26.82
N ARG A 371 21.45 -17.54 -26.62
CA ARG A 371 21.18 -16.12 -26.31
C ARG A 371 21.78 -15.72 -24.96
N ALA A 372 21.71 -16.60 -23.96
CA ALA A 372 22.33 -16.33 -22.65
C ALA A 372 23.84 -16.20 -22.77
N LEU A 373 24.49 -17.07 -23.54
CA LEU A 373 25.93 -17.01 -23.79
C LEU A 373 26.32 -15.72 -24.53
N GLN A 374 25.53 -15.31 -25.53
CA GLN A 374 25.74 -14.05 -26.25
C GLN A 374 25.69 -12.86 -25.29
N VAL A 375 24.66 -12.80 -24.45
CA VAL A 375 24.52 -11.77 -23.40
C VAL A 375 25.78 -11.72 -22.54
N PHE A 376 26.28 -12.85 -22.01
CA PHE A 376 27.50 -12.85 -21.20
C PHE A 376 28.75 -12.44 -21.98
N LYS A 377 28.87 -12.80 -23.27
CA LYS A 377 29.98 -12.37 -24.12
C LYS A 377 29.97 -10.85 -24.32
N GLU A 378 28.83 -10.27 -24.65
CA GLU A 378 28.65 -8.82 -24.81
C GLU A 378 29.00 -8.06 -23.52
N LEU A 379 28.55 -8.60 -22.37
CA LEU A 379 28.89 -8.05 -21.06
C LEU A 379 30.38 -8.12 -20.72
N SER A 380 31.10 -9.13 -21.23
CA SER A 380 32.54 -9.25 -21.03
C SER A 380 33.35 -8.31 -21.92
N THR A 381 32.83 -7.95 -23.10
CA THR A 381 33.53 -7.11 -24.08
C THR A 381 33.32 -5.61 -23.89
N GLU A 382 32.12 -5.18 -23.46
CA GLU A 382 31.82 -3.76 -23.35
C GLU A 382 32.18 -3.18 -21.97
N SER A 383 33.31 -2.50 -21.89
CA SER A 383 33.70 -1.68 -20.72
C SER A 383 32.62 -0.65 -20.31
N SER A 384 31.84 -0.15 -21.27
CA SER A 384 30.75 0.82 -21.02
C SER A 384 29.49 0.18 -20.42
N MET A 385 29.07 -1.01 -20.87
CA MET A 385 27.92 -1.73 -20.29
C MET A 385 28.28 -2.35 -18.93
N ALA A 386 29.52 -2.83 -18.79
CA ALA A 386 30.12 -3.24 -17.52
C ALA A 386 30.07 -2.10 -16.47
N SER A 387 30.21 -0.83 -16.87
CA SER A 387 30.07 0.32 -15.95
C SER A 387 28.63 0.55 -15.44
N LYS A 388 27.60 0.13 -16.22
CA LYS A 388 26.19 0.16 -15.80
C LYS A 388 25.84 -1.03 -14.90
N LEU A 389 26.39 -2.22 -15.18
CA LEU A 389 26.32 -3.38 -14.27
C LEU A 389 27.22 -3.22 -13.03
N LEU A 390 28.26 -2.39 -13.07
CA LEU A 390 29.11 -2.07 -11.92
C LEU A 390 28.29 -1.44 -10.79
N ARG A 391 27.16 -0.78 -11.07
CA ARG A 391 26.20 -0.36 -10.02
C ARG A 391 25.46 -1.53 -9.36
N ILE A 392 25.26 -2.64 -10.09
CA ILE A 392 24.77 -3.92 -9.52
C ILE A 392 25.90 -4.59 -8.73
N ARG A 393 27.15 -4.45 -9.18
CA ARG A 393 28.36 -4.96 -8.51
C ARG A 393 28.67 -4.25 -7.19
N ASP A 394 28.41 -2.95 -7.13
CA ASP A 394 28.62 -2.10 -5.93
C ASP A 394 27.44 -2.16 -4.96
N SER A 395 26.24 -2.54 -5.44
CA SER A 395 25.13 -2.90 -4.55
C SER A 395 25.49 -4.23 -3.87
N HIS A 396 25.50 -4.27 -2.54
CA HIS A 396 25.89 -5.41 -1.69
C HIS A 396 25.80 -6.79 -2.37
N HIS A 397 26.84 -7.62 -2.25
CA HIS A 397 27.00 -9.01 -2.76
C HIS A 397 25.84 -10.01 -2.51
N SER A 398 24.71 -9.56 -1.96
CA SER A 398 23.49 -10.31 -1.69
C SER A 398 22.27 -9.70 -2.42
N SER A 399 22.47 -8.88 -3.45
CA SER A 399 21.34 -8.35 -4.21
C SER A 399 20.61 -9.49 -4.95
N PRO A 400 19.25 -9.48 -4.99
CA PRO A 400 18.47 -10.47 -5.72
C PRO A 400 18.86 -10.57 -7.20
N GLU A 401 19.25 -9.44 -7.78
CA GLU A 401 19.75 -9.35 -9.16
C GLU A 401 21.05 -10.13 -9.33
N HIS A 402 22.01 -9.97 -8.41
CA HIS A 402 23.29 -10.69 -8.48
C HIS A 402 23.10 -12.21 -8.49
N HIS A 403 22.18 -12.71 -7.65
CA HIS A 403 21.78 -14.13 -7.69
C HIS A 403 21.16 -14.49 -9.05
N LEU A 404 20.24 -13.69 -9.57
CA LEU A 404 19.59 -13.94 -10.85
C LEU A 404 20.58 -14.16 -11.99
N TRP A 405 21.58 -13.28 -12.09
CA TRP A 405 22.65 -13.35 -13.08
C TRP A 405 23.48 -14.63 -12.93
N TYR A 406 23.91 -14.94 -11.70
CA TYR A 406 24.63 -16.18 -11.41
C TYR A 406 23.83 -17.43 -11.79
N PHE A 407 22.55 -17.52 -11.45
CA PHE A 407 21.74 -18.70 -11.80
C PHE A 407 21.52 -18.84 -13.30
N THR A 408 21.42 -17.71 -14.00
CA THR A 408 21.37 -17.68 -15.46
C THR A 408 22.66 -18.25 -16.03
N ALA A 409 23.83 -17.76 -15.60
CA ALA A 409 25.13 -18.27 -16.04
C ALA A 409 25.31 -19.76 -15.73
N ALA A 410 25.01 -20.17 -14.50
CA ALA A 410 25.15 -21.56 -14.06
C ALA A 410 24.25 -22.51 -14.89
N ARG A 411 23.01 -22.11 -15.20
CA ARG A 411 22.12 -22.91 -16.05
C ARG A 411 22.62 -22.97 -17.49
N THR A 412 23.17 -21.88 -18.02
CA THR A 412 23.83 -21.85 -19.33
C THR A 412 25.01 -22.82 -19.38
N ILE A 413 25.90 -22.81 -18.37
CA ILE A 413 27.04 -23.74 -18.27
C ILE A 413 26.55 -25.19 -18.29
N TYR A 414 25.50 -25.49 -17.52
CA TYR A 414 24.91 -26.83 -17.47
C TYR A 414 24.43 -27.30 -18.85
N LEU A 415 23.67 -26.48 -19.58
CA LEU A 415 23.18 -26.83 -20.92
C LEU A 415 24.33 -26.96 -21.93
N LEU A 416 25.30 -26.04 -21.92
CA LEU A 416 26.47 -26.11 -22.81
C LEU A 416 27.28 -27.40 -22.59
N ARG A 417 27.45 -27.84 -21.33
CA ARG A 417 28.12 -29.12 -21.01
C ARG A 417 27.32 -30.31 -21.55
N ASN A 418 25.99 -30.28 -21.43
CA ASN A 418 25.13 -31.35 -21.97
C ASN A 418 25.13 -31.39 -23.51
N GLU A 419 25.25 -30.25 -24.18
CA GLU A 419 25.40 -30.15 -25.64
C GLU A 419 26.81 -30.51 -26.14
N GLY A 420 27.78 -30.77 -25.24
CA GLY A 420 29.16 -31.08 -25.61
C GLY A 420 30.02 -29.83 -25.96
N ARG A 421 29.51 -28.62 -25.74
CA ARG A 421 30.20 -27.34 -26.00
C ARG A 421 31.13 -26.97 -24.84
N THR A 422 32.13 -27.82 -24.59
CA THR A 422 33.01 -27.73 -23.42
C THR A 422 33.82 -26.44 -23.36
N HIS A 423 34.31 -25.93 -24.50
CA HIS A 423 35.11 -24.70 -24.54
C HIS A 423 34.32 -23.48 -24.01
N GLU A 424 33.09 -23.30 -24.48
CA GLU A 424 32.23 -22.18 -24.06
C GLU A 424 31.75 -22.34 -22.62
N ALA A 425 31.48 -23.58 -22.20
CA ALA A 425 31.18 -23.88 -20.81
C ALA A 425 32.36 -23.54 -19.88
N THR A 426 33.60 -23.86 -20.27
CA THR A 426 34.81 -23.53 -19.49
C THR A 426 35.01 -22.02 -19.40
N TRP A 427 34.89 -21.31 -20.52
CA TRP A 427 34.96 -19.84 -20.53
C TRP A 427 33.93 -19.21 -19.58
N LEU A 428 32.67 -19.63 -19.64
CA LEU A 428 31.62 -19.09 -18.76
C LEU A 428 31.82 -19.52 -17.30
N THR A 429 32.43 -20.68 -17.06
CA THR A 429 32.82 -21.12 -15.71
C THR A 429 33.86 -20.17 -15.13
N GLU A 430 34.93 -19.83 -15.87
CA GLU A 430 35.96 -18.87 -15.46
C GLU A 430 35.38 -17.48 -15.21
N TYR A 431 34.45 -17.04 -16.08
CA TYR A 431 33.70 -15.80 -15.89
C TYR A 431 32.93 -15.80 -14.56
N VAL A 432 32.24 -16.90 -14.23
CA VAL A 432 31.51 -17.04 -12.95
C VAL A 432 32.44 -16.96 -11.74
N TYR A 433 33.62 -17.60 -11.78
CA TYR A 433 34.60 -17.50 -10.70
C TYR A 433 35.16 -16.09 -10.51
N THR A 434 35.26 -15.32 -11.60
CA THR A 434 35.79 -13.96 -11.58
C THR A 434 34.74 -12.95 -11.09
N GLU A 435 33.52 -12.98 -11.66
CA GLU A 435 32.48 -11.98 -11.39
C GLU A 435 31.57 -12.34 -10.20
N PHE A 436 31.45 -13.62 -9.84
CA PHE A 436 30.57 -14.10 -8.76
C PHE A 436 31.33 -14.99 -7.74
N PRO A 437 32.47 -14.55 -7.17
CA PRO A 437 33.34 -15.41 -6.37
C PRO A 437 32.65 -16.01 -5.14
N THR A 438 31.71 -15.28 -4.53
CA THR A 438 30.95 -15.73 -3.35
C THR A 438 29.96 -16.85 -3.69
N LEU A 439 29.40 -16.85 -4.91
CA LEU A 439 28.42 -17.84 -5.37
C LEU A 439 29.06 -18.99 -6.14
N ALA A 440 30.23 -18.77 -6.76
CA ALA A 440 30.94 -19.78 -7.55
C ALA A 440 31.23 -21.08 -6.78
N LYS A 441 31.40 -21.02 -5.45
CA LYS A 441 31.54 -22.21 -4.59
C LYS A 441 30.31 -23.14 -4.59
N TYR A 442 29.14 -22.65 -5.01
CA TYR A 442 27.91 -23.43 -5.12
C TYR A 442 27.64 -23.93 -6.55
N LEU A 443 28.46 -23.57 -7.54
CA LEU A 443 28.22 -23.82 -8.95
C LEU A 443 27.98 -25.31 -9.26
N GLU A 444 28.89 -26.19 -8.84
CA GLU A 444 28.75 -27.63 -9.05
C GLU A 444 27.55 -28.24 -8.29
N LYS A 445 27.24 -27.70 -7.10
CA LYS A 445 26.06 -28.11 -6.33
C LYS A 445 24.77 -27.73 -7.05
N ASP A 446 24.69 -26.52 -7.61
CA ASP A 446 23.53 -26.02 -8.32
C ASP A 446 23.35 -26.75 -9.67
N MET A 447 24.44 -27.01 -10.40
CA MET A 447 24.41 -27.86 -11.59
C MET A 447 23.96 -29.29 -11.31
N SER A 448 24.39 -29.86 -10.19
CA SER A 448 23.97 -31.20 -9.77
C SER A 448 22.46 -31.27 -9.46
N LYS A 449 21.87 -30.19 -8.95
CA LYS A 449 20.41 -30.11 -8.72
C LYS A 449 19.62 -30.19 -10.02
N TRP A 450 20.13 -29.62 -11.12
CA TRP A 450 19.47 -29.73 -12.43
C TRP A 450 19.61 -31.13 -13.01
N ARG A 451 20.75 -31.81 -12.81
CA ARG A 451 20.91 -33.24 -13.18
C ARG A 451 19.91 -34.14 -12.46
N SER A 452 19.64 -33.88 -11.18
CA SER A 452 18.70 -34.69 -10.38
C SER A 452 17.23 -34.33 -10.62
N GLY A 453 16.92 -33.39 -11.52
CA GLY A 453 15.56 -32.88 -11.73
C GLY A 453 15.03 -32.00 -10.58
N GLN A 454 15.86 -31.69 -9.57
CA GLN A 454 15.51 -30.81 -8.46
C GLN A 454 15.74 -29.33 -8.81
N GLU A 455 15.10 -28.86 -9.86
CA GLU A 455 15.33 -27.52 -10.41
C GLU A 455 14.72 -26.40 -9.53
N ALA A 456 15.52 -25.61 -8.79
CA ALA A 456 15.05 -24.33 -8.23
C ALA A 456 15.80 -23.17 -8.85
N TRP A 457 15.04 -22.14 -9.22
CA TRP A 457 15.58 -20.78 -9.16
C TRP A 457 15.35 -20.26 -7.75
N PRO A 458 16.37 -19.76 -7.05
CA PRO A 458 16.08 -19.02 -5.84
C PRO A 458 15.35 -17.75 -6.23
N MET A 459 14.21 -17.55 -5.60
CA MET A 459 13.67 -16.20 -5.46
C MET A 459 14.68 -15.41 -4.64
N SER A 460 14.66 -14.08 -4.83
CA SER A 460 15.16 -13.06 -3.89
C SER A 460 15.27 -13.68 -2.50
N PRO A 461 16.46 -13.67 -1.84
CA PRO A 461 16.64 -14.35 -0.56
C PRO A 461 15.42 -14.03 0.29
N ALA A 462 14.62 -15.05 0.59
CA ALA A 462 13.59 -14.90 1.59
C ALA A 462 14.38 -14.39 2.78
N LYS A 463 14.14 -13.13 3.18
CA LYS A 463 14.82 -12.50 4.32
C LYS A 463 15.00 -13.60 5.33
N ASP A 464 16.24 -13.99 5.60
CA ASP A 464 16.49 -15.10 6.51
C ASP A 464 15.67 -14.79 7.76
N LYS A 465 14.71 -15.68 8.05
CA LYS A 465 13.78 -15.50 9.18
C LYS A 465 14.51 -15.35 10.51
N GLU A 466 15.82 -15.58 10.53
CA GLU A 466 16.73 -15.30 11.64
C GLU A 466 16.77 -13.83 12.08
N ASN A 467 16.18 -12.87 11.33
CA ASN A 467 16.05 -11.48 11.77
C ASN A 467 14.62 -11.02 12.11
N GLU A 468 13.60 -11.87 12.03
CA GLU A 468 12.21 -11.50 12.42
C GLU A 468 11.96 -11.58 13.93
N ASP A 469 12.84 -12.22 14.71
CA ASP A 469 12.77 -12.27 16.18
C ASP A 469 13.56 -11.16 16.89
N ARG A 470 14.18 -10.23 16.15
CA ARG A 470 14.71 -9.00 16.75
C ARG A 470 13.59 -7.97 16.76
N GLU A 471 12.93 -7.81 17.91
CA GLU A 471 12.17 -6.60 18.23
C GLU A 471 13.00 -5.39 17.78
N PRO A 472 12.47 -4.48 16.94
CA PRO A 472 13.21 -3.29 16.58
C PRO A 472 13.52 -2.51 17.86
N ASP A 473 14.80 -2.15 18.04
CA ASP A 473 15.25 -1.33 19.17
C ASP A 473 14.31 -0.15 19.35
N LYS A 474 13.61 -0.13 20.50
CA LYS A 474 12.70 0.94 20.88
C LYS A 474 13.51 2.23 20.94
N ILE A 475 13.38 3.06 19.92
CA ILE A 475 13.84 4.45 19.95
C ILE A 475 13.10 5.13 21.11
N PRO A 476 13.77 5.59 22.17
CA PRO A 476 13.09 6.24 23.28
C PRO A 476 12.52 7.58 22.79
N PHE A 477 11.25 7.82 23.12
CA PHE A 477 10.59 9.10 22.90
C PHE A 477 11.27 10.19 23.73
N PRO A 478 11.49 11.41 23.19
CA PRO A 478 12.06 12.51 23.95
C PRO A 478 11.12 12.92 25.08
N ALA A 479 11.64 12.89 26.31
CA ALA A 479 10.98 13.50 27.45
C ALA A 479 11.18 15.02 27.37
N PHE A 480 10.09 15.76 27.21
CA PHE A 480 10.11 17.20 27.41
C PHE A 480 10.01 17.48 28.91
N ALA A 481 11.03 18.14 29.46
CA ALA A 481 11.05 18.70 30.81
C ALA A 481 10.29 20.03 30.84
#